data_AF-A0A0F9AI83-F1
#
_entry.id   AF-A0A0F9AI83-F1
#
_cell.length_a   1.000
_cell.length_b   1.000
_cell.length_c   1.000
_cell.angle_alpha   90.00
_cell.angle_beta   90.00
_cell.angle_gamma   90.00
#
_symmetry.space_group_name_H-M   'P 1'
#
loop_
_entity.id
_entity.type
_entity.pdbx_description
1 polymer ?
#
loop_
_entity_poly.entity_id
_entity_poly.type
_entity_poly.pdbx_seq_one_letter_code
_entity_poly.pdbx_strand_id
1 'polypeptide(L)'
;MRRLSIGKIRGLQQIANPDGIFTMCAMDHRGSLRSMIDEEQPGEVNYEEMVERKLELCSSLAKYASAVLLDPIFGAAQCISHGVLPNNTGLLVSIEASGYGGEKEHCLTKLLDGWNVEKIKRMGASAVKILVYYRPDLKQLANEQLNTINTVALECIKYDLPFLVEPKG
;
A
#
# COMPACT_ATOMS: atom_id res chain seq x y z
N MET A 1 -25.88 -12.32 0.17
CA MET A 1 -24.68 -11.48 -0.09
C MET A 1 -24.57 -10.44 1.02
N ARG A 2 -23.41 -10.27 1.66
CA ARG A 2 -23.20 -9.12 2.56
C ARG A 2 -23.17 -7.86 1.70
N ARG A 3 -24.02 -6.88 2.02
CA ARG A 3 -24.06 -5.59 1.33
C ARG A 3 -22.83 -4.77 1.75
N LEU A 4 -22.08 -4.26 0.78
CA LEU A 4 -20.97 -3.35 1.07
C LEU A 4 -21.52 -2.01 1.60
N SER A 5 -20.81 -1.41 2.55
CA SER A 5 -21.06 -0.05 3.02
C SER A 5 -20.73 0.98 1.95
N ILE A 6 -21.30 2.18 2.07
CA ILE A 6 -21.18 3.22 1.04
C ILE A 6 -19.73 3.69 0.87
N GLY A 7 -18.95 3.83 1.95
CA GLY A 7 -17.53 4.20 1.85
C GLY A 7 -16.71 3.13 1.11
N LYS A 8 -16.98 1.84 1.34
CA LYS A 8 -16.39 0.76 0.55
C LYS A 8 -16.77 0.80 -0.92
N ILE A 9 -18.04 0.98 -1.24
CA ILE A 9 -18.48 1.11 -2.65
C ILE A 9 -17.80 2.31 -3.30
N ARG A 10 -17.78 3.46 -2.61
CA ARG A 10 -17.15 4.68 -3.12
C ARG A 10 -15.65 4.52 -3.31
N GLY A 11 -14.95 3.91 -2.35
CA GLY A 11 -13.52 3.64 -2.46
C GLY A 11 -13.20 2.73 -3.64
N LEU A 12 -13.98 1.67 -3.85
CA LEU A 12 -13.84 0.78 -5.02
C LEU A 12 -14.09 1.53 -6.34
N GLN A 13 -15.11 2.39 -6.41
CA GLN A 13 -15.36 3.24 -7.58
C GLN A 13 -14.19 4.19 -7.87
N GLN A 14 -13.57 4.75 -6.83
CA GLN A 14 -12.47 5.71 -6.98
C GLN A 14 -11.16 5.06 -7.45
N ILE A 15 -10.98 3.76 -7.21
CA ILE A 15 -9.78 3.03 -7.66
C ILE A 15 -9.99 2.25 -8.97
N ALA A 16 -11.22 2.25 -9.51
CA ALA A 16 -11.57 1.65 -10.79
C ALA A 16 -11.60 2.70 -11.90
N ASN A 17 -11.36 2.26 -13.14
CA ASN A 17 -11.59 3.08 -14.32
C ASN A 17 -13.11 3.18 -14.63
N PRO A 18 -13.52 3.98 -15.65
CA PRO A 18 -14.94 4.14 -16.00
C PRO A 18 -15.67 2.82 -16.35
N ASP A 19 -14.95 1.79 -16.79
CA ASP A 19 -15.50 0.47 -17.12
C ASP A 19 -15.59 -0.46 -15.89
N GLY A 20 -15.22 0.02 -14.70
CA GLY A 20 -15.21 -0.76 -13.47
C GLY A 20 -13.99 -1.69 -13.34
N ILE A 21 -12.93 -1.46 -14.13
CA ILE A 21 -11.71 -2.27 -14.13
C ILE A 21 -10.62 -1.58 -13.28
N PHE A 22 -9.92 -2.35 -12.45
CA PHE A 22 -8.79 -1.85 -11.67
C PHE A 22 -7.49 -1.88 -12.51
N THR A 23 -7.17 -0.77 -13.16
CA THR A 23 -5.91 -0.58 -13.91
C THR A 23 -4.93 0.25 -13.07
N MET A 24 -4.37 -0.36 -12.03
CA MET A 24 -3.60 0.34 -10.99
C MET A 24 -2.09 0.29 -11.25
N CYS A 25 -1.36 1.32 -10.80
CA CYS A 25 0.10 1.33 -10.81
C CYS A 25 0.66 1.21 -9.38
N ALA A 26 1.44 0.16 -9.12
CA ALA A 26 2.03 -0.09 -7.80
C ALA A 26 3.42 0.54 -7.66
N MET A 27 3.54 1.46 -6.70
CA MET A 27 4.74 2.28 -6.46
C MET A 27 5.08 2.34 -4.96
N ASP A 28 4.59 1.41 -4.13
CA ASP A 28 4.83 1.35 -2.68
C ASP A 28 6.14 0.65 -2.29
N HIS A 29 6.92 0.23 -3.28
CA HIS A 29 8.25 -0.34 -3.09
C HIS A 29 9.15 0.62 -2.28
N ARG A 30 9.83 0.08 -1.26
CA ARG A 30 10.79 0.81 -0.42
C ARG A 30 12.18 0.21 -0.58
N GLY A 31 12.47 -0.89 0.12
CA GLY A 31 13.79 -1.55 0.05
C GLY A 31 14.19 -1.98 -1.38
N SER A 32 13.26 -2.57 -2.13
CA SER A 32 13.54 -2.96 -3.52
C SER A 32 13.73 -1.76 -4.45
N LEU A 33 13.08 -0.62 -4.19
CA LEU A 33 13.31 0.59 -4.97
C LEU A 33 14.70 1.16 -4.68
N ARG A 34 15.17 1.14 -3.42
CA ARG A 34 16.57 1.49 -3.11
C ARG A 34 17.56 0.66 -3.91
N SER A 35 17.36 -0.66 -3.94
CA SER A 35 18.18 -1.58 -4.75
C SER A 35 18.10 -1.33 -6.26
N MET A 36 17.01 -0.73 -6.76
CA MET A 36 16.89 -0.35 -8.18
C MET A 36 17.55 1.00 -8.48
N ILE A 37 17.60 1.90 -7.50
CA ILE A 37 18.25 3.22 -7.63
C ILE A 37 19.77 3.05 -7.60
N ASP A 38 20.26 2.32 -6.61
CA ASP A 38 21.68 1.99 -6.47
C ASP A 38 21.81 0.50 -6.11
N GLU A 39 22.29 -0.27 -7.07
CA GLU A 39 22.51 -1.71 -6.90
C GLU A 39 23.75 -1.99 -6.03
N GLU A 40 24.78 -1.14 -6.10
CA GLU A 40 26.04 -1.34 -5.39
C GLU A 40 25.94 -0.89 -3.93
N GLN A 41 25.28 0.24 -3.67
CA GLN A 41 25.17 0.86 -2.36
C GLN A 41 23.72 1.26 -2.00
N PRO A 42 22.76 0.31 -1.99
CA PRO A 42 21.35 0.61 -1.73
C PRO A 42 21.09 1.20 -0.33
N GLY A 43 22.01 1.02 0.62
CA GLY A 43 21.94 1.60 1.95
C GLY A 43 22.20 3.11 1.97
N GLU A 44 22.92 3.64 0.99
CA GLU A 44 23.31 5.04 0.89
C GLU A 44 22.25 5.90 0.18
N VAL A 45 21.25 5.27 -0.46
CA VAL A 45 20.10 5.95 -1.06
C VAL A 45 19.29 6.63 0.04
N ASN A 46 19.40 7.95 0.10
CA ASN A 46 18.82 8.79 1.14
C ASN A 46 17.30 8.98 0.96
N TYR A 47 16.68 9.70 1.90
CA TYR A 47 15.24 9.92 1.91
C TYR A 47 14.79 10.78 0.72
N GLU A 48 15.52 11.84 0.41
CA GLU A 48 15.21 12.80 -0.64
C GLU A 48 15.21 12.12 -2.01
N GLU A 49 16.20 11.26 -2.28
CA GLU A 49 16.29 10.50 -3.53
C GLU A 49 15.13 9.52 -3.70
N MET A 50 14.72 8.83 -2.62
CA MET A 50 13.54 7.97 -2.62
C MET A 50 12.25 8.74 -2.94
N VAL A 51 12.10 9.95 -2.38
CA VAL A 51 10.96 10.83 -2.64
C VAL A 51 10.98 11.30 -4.10
N GLU A 52 12.12 11.78 -4.59
CA GLU A 52 12.28 12.28 -5.96
C GLU A 52 11.85 11.21 -6.98
N ARG A 53 12.35 9.97 -6.82
CA ARG A 53 11.99 8.86 -7.72
C ARG A 53 10.50 8.53 -7.68
N LYS A 54 9.85 8.60 -6.51
CA LYS A 54 8.40 8.37 -6.41
C LYS A 54 7.59 9.50 -7.04
N LEU A 55 8.05 10.74 -6.90
CA LEU A 55 7.43 11.90 -7.57
C LEU A 55 7.52 11.76 -9.09
N GLU A 56 8.68 11.37 -9.62
CA GLU A 56 8.89 11.13 -11.05
C GLU A 56 7.97 10.02 -11.59
N LEU A 57 7.91 8.87 -10.89
CA LEU A 57 7.04 7.75 -11.25
C LEU A 57 5.56 8.17 -11.23
N CYS A 58 5.13 8.86 -10.18
CA CYS A 58 3.74 9.29 -10.03
C CYS A 58 3.37 10.31 -11.12
N SER A 59 4.18 11.35 -11.32
CA SER A 59 3.97 12.38 -12.35
C SER A 59 3.87 11.79 -13.76
N SER A 60 4.69 10.78 -14.06
CA SER A 60 4.74 10.16 -15.38
C SER A 60 3.59 9.19 -15.65
N LEU A 61 3.21 8.39 -14.65
CA LEU A 61 2.35 7.21 -14.84
C LEU A 61 0.94 7.35 -14.28
N ALA A 62 0.72 8.18 -13.23
CA ALA A 62 -0.55 8.19 -12.50
C ALA A 62 -1.76 8.54 -13.37
N LYS A 63 -1.59 9.43 -14.35
CA LYS A 63 -2.66 9.83 -15.29
C LYS A 63 -3.18 8.70 -16.19
N TYR A 64 -2.41 7.61 -16.33
CA TYR A 64 -2.80 6.44 -17.12
C TYR A 64 -3.37 5.31 -16.26
N ALA A 65 -3.33 5.45 -14.93
CA ALA A 65 -3.83 4.46 -13.99
C ALA A 65 -5.18 4.88 -13.42
N SER A 66 -6.03 3.90 -13.10
CA SER A 66 -7.25 4.15 -12.33
C SER A 66 -6.92 4.52 -10.88
N ALA A 67 -5.81 4.00 -10.37
CA ALA A 67 -5.28 4.34 -9.06
C ALA A 67 -3.77 4.11 -8.98
N VAL A 68 -3.12 4.78 -8.03
CA VAL A 68 -1.75 4.48 -7.63
C VAL A 68 -1.72 3.89 -6.22
N LEU A 69 -0.85 2.92 -6.00
CA LEU A 69 -0.52 2.39 -4.69
C LEU A 69 0.83 2.98 -4.25
N LEU A 70 0.84 3.72 -3.14
CA LEU A 70 2.02 4.39 -2.59
C LEU A 70 2.27 3.94 -1.14
N ASP A 71 3.51 4.03 -0.69
CA ASP A 71 3.83 3.88 0.72
C ASP A 71 3.70 5.24 1.43
N PRO A 72 3.42 5.23 2.74
CA PRO A 72 3.18 6.48 3.46
C PRO A 72 4.46 7.18 3.93
N ILE A 73 5.65 6.58 3.75
CA ILE A 73 6.93 7.17 4.19
C ILE A 73 7.46 8.12 3.11
N PHE A 74 7.53 7.65 1.86
CA PHE A 74 8.21 8.38 0.78
C PHE A 74 7.27 8.82 -0.36
N GLY A 75 6.10 8.19 -0.48
CA GLY A 75 5.23 8.37 -1.65
C GLY A 75 4.00 9.21 -1.40
N ALA A 76 3.09 8.72 -0.54
CA ALA A 76 1.70 9.18 -0.51
C ALA A 76 1.57 10.67 -0.15
N ALA A 77 2.17 11.11 0.95
CA ALA A 77 2.07 12.49 1.40
C ALA A 77 2.78 13.46 0.43
N GLN A 78 3.92 13.04 -0.12
CA GLN A 78 4.77 13.81 -1.00
C GLN A 78 4.10 14.00 -2.37
N CYS A 79 3.51 12.94 -2.92
CA CYS A 79 2.78 13.02 -4.19
C CYS A 79 1.56 13.94 -4.09
N ILE A 80 0.86 13.92 -2.94
CA ILE A 80 -0.26 14.82 -2.67
C ILE A 80 0.24 16.26 -2.55
N SER A 81 1.25 16.53 -1.71
CA SER A 81 1.69 17.90 -1.43
C SER A 81 2.33 18.59 -2.63
N HIS A 82 2.95 17.84 -3.53
CA HIS A 82 3.53 18.36 -4.79
C HIS A 82 2.51 18.43 -5.94
N GLY A 83 1.27 17.96 -5.73
CA GLY A 83 0.23 18.00 -6.75
C GLY A 83 0.48 17.10 -7.96
N VAL A 84 1.35 16.08 -7.83
CA VAL A 84 1.66 15.14 -8.93
C VAL A 84 0.67 13.98 -9.01
N LEU A 85 -0.14 13.75 -7.96
CA LEU A 85 -1.26 12.82 -8.00
C LEU A 85 -2.47 13.48 -8.68
N PRO A 86 -2.95 12.98 -9.83
CA PRO A 86 -4.12 13.56 -10.51
C PRO A 86 -5.41 13.41 -9.70
N ASN A 87 -6.28 14.42 -9.75
CA ASN A 87 -7.56 14.43 -9.02
C ASN A 87 -8.53 13.30 -9.41
N ASN A 88 -8.36 12.74 -10.61
CA ASN A 88 -9.17 11.65 -11.15
C ASN A 88 -8.51 10.27 -11.00
N THR A 89 -7.35 10.18 -10.34
CA THR A 89 -6.65 8.92 -10.06
C THR A 89 -6.84 8.56 -8.59
N GLY A 90 -7.34 7.35 -8.32
CA GLY A 90 -7.49 6.82 -6.97
C GLY A 90 -6.16 6.69 -6.23
N LEU A 91 -6.22 6.68 -4.91
CA LEU A 91 -5.05 6.47 -4.04
C LEU A 91 -5.26 5.25 -3.14
N LEU A 92 -4.30 4.34 -3.16
CA LEU A 92 -4.15 3.27 -2.18
C LEU A 92 -2.86 3.48 -1.40
N VAL A 93 -2.88 3.12 -0.12
CA VAL A 93 -1.70 3.24 0.74
C VAL A 93 -1.41 1.93 1.44
N SER A 94 -0.15 1.50 1.40
CA SER A 94 0.31 0.32 2.13
C SER A 94 0.42 0.59 3.63
N ILE A 95 0.13 -0.42 4.45
CA ILE A 95 0.12 -0.31 5.92
C ILE A 95 1.24 -1.13 6.58
N GLU A 96 1.85 -2.06 5.87
CA GLU A 96 2.92 -2.89 6.40
C GLU A 96 4.26 -2.14 6.50
N ALA A 97 5.08 -2.53 7.47
CA ALA A 97 6.49 -2.16 7.52
C ALA A 97 7.25 -2.81 6.35
N SER A 98 8.33 -2.17 5.92
CA SER A 98 9.30 -2.78 5.00
C SER A 98 10.44 -3.43 5.76
N GLY A 99 11.02 -4.46 5.16
CA GLY A 99 12.07 -5.25 5.81
C GLY A 99 11.47 -6.45 6.53
N TYR A 100 12.10 -7.60 6.33
CA TYR A 100 11.69 -8.86 6.89
C TYR A 100 12.36 -9.04 8.24
N GLY A 101 11.58 -9.22 9.30
CA GLY A 101 12.12 -9.74 10.55
C GLY A 101 12.17 -11.27 10.46
N GLY A 102 13.36 -11.84 10.22
CA GLY A 102 13.58 -13.28 10.26
C GLY A 102 14.40 -13.83 9.08
N GLU A 103 14.83 -15.10 9.20
CA GLU A 103 15.29 -15.89 8.06
C GLU A 103 14.17 -15.97 7.01
N LYS A 104 14.50 -16.00 5.72
CA LYS A 104 13.58 -15.87 4.57
C LYS A 104 12.30 -16.75 4.63
N GLU A 105 12.29 -17.78 5.45
CA GLU A 105 11.19 -18.73 5.63
C GLU A 105 10.17 -18.33 6.74
N HIS A 106 10.49 -17.37 7.61
CA HIS A 106 9.66 -16.95 8.75
C HIS A 106 9.40 -15.43 8.76
N CYS A 107 8.91 -14.89 7.64
CA CYS A 107 8.63 -13.47 7.48
C CYS A 107 7.25 -13.10 8.04
N LEU A 108 7.14 -12.81 9.35
CA LEU A 108 5.92 -12.26 9.94
C LEU A 108 5.70 -10.81 9.47
N THR A 109 4.52 -10.51 8.92
CA THR A 109 4.17 -9.14 8.52
C THR A 109 3.91 -8.30 9.75
N LYS A 110 4.61 -7.17 9.85
CA LYS A 110 4.36 -6.14 10.87
C LYS A 110 3.70 -4.92 10.23
N LEU A 111 2.85 -4.24 10.99
CA LEU A 111 2.32 -2.93 10.60
C LEU A 111 3.41 -1.87 10.76
N LEU A 112 3.35 -0.83 9.94
CA LEU A 112 4.29 0.26 9.98
C LEU A 112 4.02 1.15 11.20
N ASP A 113 5.05 1.34 12.03
CA ASP A 113 4.97 2.19 13.21
C ASP A 113 4.52 3.61 12.86
N GLY A 114 3.59 4.13 13.66
CA GLY A 114 3.03 5.46 13.46
C GLY A 114 1.96 5.54 12.36
N TRP A 115 1.66 4.47 11.63
CA TRP A 115 0.60 4.43 10.62
C TRP A 115 -0.53 3.47 10.99
N ASN A 116 -1.76 3.87 10.68
CA ASN A 116 -2.96 3.08 10.88
C ASN A 116 -4.01 3.43 9.81
N VAL A 117 -5.10 2.66 9.76
CA VAL A 117 -6.17 2.85 8.76
C VAL A 117 -6.81 4.24 8.88
N GLU A 118 -6.92 4.78 10.09
CA GLU A 118 -7.45 6.12 10.32
C GLU A 118 -6.61 7.21 9.63
N LYS A 119 -5.29 7.17 9.81
CA LYS A 119 -4.38 8.15 9.19
C LYS A 119 -4.41 8.02 7.66
N ILE A 120 -4.42 6.79 7.15
CA ILE A 120 -4.56 6.53 5.71
C ILE A 120 -5.88 7.12 5.18
N LYS A 121 -7.00 6.93 5.90
CA LYS A 121 -8.28 7.55 5.54
C LYS A 121 -8.20 9.08 5.56
N ARG A 122 -7.65 9.65 6.62
CA ARG A 122 -7.54 11.11 6.81
C ARG A 122 -6.70 11.78 5.73
N MET A 123 -5.72 11.09 5.14
CA MET A 123 -4.94 11.63 4.02
C MET A 123 -5.68 11.63 2.68
N GLY A 124 -6.86 11.01 2.60
CA GLY A 124 -7.67 10.94 1.39
C GLY A 124 -7.52 9.65 0.58
N ALA A 125 -6.85 8.62 1.12
CA ALA A 125 -6.77 7.34 0.44
C ALA A 125 -8.16 6.70 0.27
N SER A 126 -8.35 6.07 -0.89
CA SER A 126 -9.57 5.37 -1.28
C SER A 126 -9.57 3.91 -0.85
N ALA A 127 -8.41 3.33 -0.53
CA ALA A 127 -8.28 1.97 0.04
C ALA A 127 -6.96 1.78 0.82
N VAL A 128 -6.94 0.75 1.65
CA VAL A 128 -5.74 0.28 2.36
C VAL A 128 -5.22 -0.99 1.72
N LYS A 129 -3.90 -1.14 1.60
CA LYS A 129 -3.25 -2.35 1.12
C LYS A 129 -2.36 -2.95 2.23
N ILE A 130 -2.31 -4.28 2.29
CA ILE A 130 -1.30 -5.02 3.07
C ILE A 130 -0.63 -6.09 2.21
N LEU A 131 0.70 -6.25 2.34
CA LEU A 131 1.44 -7.41 1.83
C LEU A 131 1.65 -8.44 2.94
N VAL A 132 1.37 -9.71 2.65
CA VAL A 132 1.52 -10.82 3.60
C VAL A 132 2.22 -12.00 2.95
N TYR A 133 3.34 -12.44 3.53
CA TYR A 133 3.96 -13.71 3.17
C TYR A 133 3.22 -14.85 3.85
N TYR A 134 2.50 -15.63 3.06
CA TYR A 134 1.53 -16.60 3.57
C TYR A 134 1.95 -18.03 3.24
N ARG A 135 2.41 -18.76 4.27
CA ARG A 135 2.82 -20.16 4.20
C ARG A 135 1.83 -21.03 4.97
N PRO A 136 0.80 -21.60 4.31
CA PRO A 136 -0.24 -22.37 5.00
C PRO A 136 0.27 -23.67 5.63
N ASP A 137 1.43 -24.17 5.17
CA ASP A 137 2.14 -25.30 5.75
C ASP A 137 2.76 -24.98 7.13
N LEU A 138 3.14 -23.72 7.38
CA LEU A 138 3.62 -23.24 8.67
C LEU A 138 2.46 -22.73 9.53
N LYS A 139 1.68 -23.66 10.11
CA LYS A 139 0.40 -23.36 10.81
C LYS A 139 0.46 -22.22 11.82
N GLN A 140 1.52 -22.15 12.63
CA GLN A 140 1.66 -21.08 13.62
C GLN A 140 1.83 -19.72 12.94
N LEU A 141 2.76 -19.61 12.01
CA LEU A 141 3.00 -18.38 11.24
C LEU A 141 1.75 -17.98 10.43
N ALA A 142 1.08 -18.94 9.80
CA ALA A 142 -0.17 -18.69 9.07
C ALA A 142 -1.25 -18.09 9.97
N ASN A 143 -1.41 -18.59 11.20
CA ASN A 143 -2.35 -18.05 12.17
C ASN A 143 -1.96 -16.63 12.62
N GLU A 144 -0.68 -16.37 12.86
CA GLU A 144 -0.18 -15.04 13.21
C GLU A 144 -0.44 -14.03 12.07
N GLN A 145 -0.22 -14.43 10.82
CA GLN A 145 -0.53 -13.61 9.64
C GLN A 145 -2.03 -13.32 9.51
N LEU A 146 -2.89 -14.33 9.73
CA LEU A 146 -4.34 -14.16 9.73
C LEU A 146 -4.79 -13.19 10.84
N ASN A 147 -4.15 -13.21 12.01
CA ASN A 147 -4.43 -12.27 13.09
C ASN A 147 -4.09 -10.83 12.68
N THR A 148 -2.93 -10.61 12.04
CA THR A 148 -2.55 -9.30 11.49
C THR A 148 -3.55 -8.82 10.44
N ILE A 149 -3.93 -9.68 9.48
CA ILE A 149 -4.93 -9.36 8.46
C ILE A 149 -6.27 -9.00 9.11
N ASN A 150 -6.73 -9.79 10.08
CA ASN A 150 -8.01 -9.55 10.75
C ASN A 150 -8.01 -8.22 11.52
N THR A 151 -6.89 -7.85 12.13
CA THR A 151 -6.73 -6.57 12.82
C THR A 151 -6.94 -5.40 11.85
N VAL A 152 -6.27 -5.42 10.70
CA VAL A 152 -6.43 -4.37 9.67
C VAL A 152 -7.83 -4.42 9.04
N ALA A 153 -8.41 -5.61 8.85
CA ALA A 153 -9.76 -5.76 8.32
C ALA A 153 -10.82 -5.12 9.23
N LEU A 154 -10.72 -5.31 10.55
CA LEU A 154 -11.62 -4.69 11.53
C LEU A 154 -11.49 -3.16 11.52
N GLU A 155 -10.28 -2.63 11.40
CA GLU A 155 -10.06 -1.20 11.23
C GLU A 155 -10.66 -0.68 9.91
N CYS A 156 -10.49 -1.39 8.80
CA CYS A 156 -11.07 -1.01 7.51
C CYS A 156 -12.61 -1.08 7.51
N ILE A 157 -13.21 -1.97 8.31
CA ILE A 157 -14.65 -1.95 8.57
C ILE A 157 -15.03 -0.69 9.37
N LYS A 158 -14.30 -0.39 10.45
CA LYS A 158 -14.55 0.79 11.31
C LYS A 158 -14.45 2.11 10.54
N TYR A 159 -13.46 2.27 9.67
CA TYR A 159 -13.21 3.49 8.90
C TYR A 159 -13.79 3.48 7.48
N ASP A 160 -14.61 2.46 7.18
CA ASP A 160 -15.35 2.31 5.91
C ASP A 160 -14.47 2.45 4.66
N LEU A 161 -13.35 1.69 4.65
CA LEU A 161 -12.42 1.60 3.53
C LEU A 161 -12.39 0.19 2.92
N PRO A 162 -12.23 0.07 1.59
CA PRO A 162 -11.78 -1.17 0.96
C PRO A 162 -10.42 -1.59 1.51
N PHE A 163 -10.25 -2.90 1.66
CA PHE A 163 -9.02 -3.51 2.14
C PHE A 163 -8.52 -4.51 1.12
N LEU A 164 -7.35 -4.23 0.53
CA LEU A 164 -6.69 -5.08 -0.45
C LEU A 164 -5.60 -5.88 0.25
N VAL A 165 -5.68 -7.20 0.14
CA VAL A 165 -4.70 -8.12 0.70
C VAL A 165 -3.88 -8.69 -0.44
N GLU A 166 -2.57 -8.51 -0.39
CA GLU A 166 -1.59 -9.09 -1.31
C GLU A 166 -0.93 -10.29 -0.62
N PRO A 167 -1.42 -11.53 -0.80
CA PRO A 167 -0.73 -12.71 -0.34
C PRO A 167 0.43 -13.05 -1.28
N LYS A 168 1.60 -13.32 -0.71
CA LYS A 168 2.79 -13.79 -1.43
C LYS A 168 3.22 -15.15 -0.89
N GLY A 169 3.43 -16.10 -1.80
CA GLY A 169 3.88 -17.47 -1.51
C GLY A 169 5.39 -17.58 -1.39
#